data_AF-A0A3M2SDP5-F1
#
_entry.id   AF-A0A3M2SDP5-F1
#
_cell.length_a   1.000
_cell.length_b   1.000
_cell.length_c   1.000
_cell.angle_alpha   90.00
_cell.angle_beta   90.00
_cell.angle_gamma   90.00
#
_symmetry.space_group_name_H-M   'P 1'
#
loop_
_entity.id
_entity.type
_entity.pdbx_description
1 polymer ?
#
loop_
_entity_poly.entity_id
_entity_poly.type
_entity_poly.pdbx_seq_one_letter_code
_entity_poly.pdbx_strand_id
1 'polypeptide(L)' 'ADFGDDDVRDAAIITQYQRLTHYAIAGYGCVRSFANRLDLDADGGVLQECLESTRDGDKHMTRIAEGGVNQKAANG' A
#
# COMPACT_ATOMS: atom_id res chain seq x y z
N ALA A 1 6.34 -18.10 11.08
CA ALA A 1 5.19 -17.98 12.00
C ALA A 1 4.19 -19.02 11.57
N ASP A 2 3.76 -19.88 12.49
CA ASP A 2 2.65 -20.82 12.24
C ASP A 2 1.37 -20.07 12.56
N PHE A 3 0.52 -19.85 11.55
CA PHE A 3 -0.75 -19.17 11.72
C PHE A 3 -1.80 -20.26 11.90
N GLY A 4 -2.36 -20.36 13.10
CA GLY A 4 -3.40 -21.35 13.41
C GLY A 4 -4.74 -21.12 12.68
N ASP A 5 -4.86 -20.00 11.96
CA ASP A 5 -6.04 -19.58 11.20
C ASP A 5 -5.61 -18.84 9.92
N ASP A 6 -6.17 -19.26 8.79
CA ASP A 6 -5.94 -18.65 7.47
C ASP A 6 -6.39 -17.17 7.43
N ASP A 7 -7.46 -16.81 8.16
CA ASP A 7 -7.97 -15.44 8.21
C ASP A 7 -6.99 -14.53 8.98
N VAL A 8 -6.38 -15.04 10.06
CA VAL A 8 -5.34 -14.32 10.82
C VAL A 8 -4.07 -14.13 9.97
N ARG A 9 -3.70 -15.14 9.18
CA ARG A 9 -2.59 -15.04 8.23
C ARG A 9 -2.85 -13.94 7.19
N ASP A 10 -4.03 -13.93 6.59
CA ASP A 10 -4.38 -12.96 5.56
C ASP A 10 -4.46 -11.53 6.13
N ALA A 11 -4.97 -11.36 7.35
CA ALA A 11 -4.96 -10.06 8.04
C ALA A 11 -3.53 -9.54 8.27
N ALA A 12 -2.61 -10.41 8.66
CA ALA A 12 -1.20 -10.07 8.84
C ALA A 12 -0.55 -9.68 7.49
N ILE A 13 -0.82 -10.41 6.42
CA ILE A 13 -0.32 -10.11 5.07
C ILE A 13 -0.81 -8.75 4.59
N ILE A 14 -2.12 -8.50 4.70
CA ILE A 14 -2.74 -7.23 4.31
C ILE A 14 -2.10 -6.07 5.07
N THR A 15 -1.99 -6.19 6.39
CA THR A 15 -1.39 -5.16 7.25
C THR A 15 0.04 -4.85 6.85
N GLN A 16 0.85 -5.89 6.62
CA GLN A 16 2.26 -5.71 6.27
C GLN A 16 2.43 -5.12 4.87
N TYR A 17 1.57 -5.50 3.92
CA TYR A 17 1.52 -4.87 2.60
C TYR A 17 1.22 -3.37 2.74
N GLN A 18 0.13 -3.00 3.42
CA GLN A 18 -0.29 -1.60 3.54
C GLN A 18 0.78 -0.72 4.21
N ARG A 19 1.52 -1.24 5.20
CA ARG A 19 2.65 -0.53 5.81
C ARG A 19 3.76 -0.21 4.81
N LEU A 20 4.14 -1.17 3.96
CA LEU A 20 5.14 -0.95 2.91
C LEU A 20 4.63 0.02 1.85
N THR A 21 3.36 -0.10 1.48
CA THR A 21 2.70 0.79 0.52
C THR A 21 2.66 2.23 1.03
N HIS A 22 2.35 2.46 2.31
CA HIS A 22 2.35 3.80 2.91
C HIS A 22 3.76 4.41 2.97
N TYR A 23 4.78 3.61 3.27
CA TYR A 23 6.18 4.04 3.17
C TYR A 23 6.53 4.48 1.75
N ALA A 24 6.13 3.71 0.74
CA ALA A 24 6.34 4.04 -0.66
C ALA A 24 5.56 5.28 -1.11
N ILE A 25 4.30 5.46 -0.69
CA ILE A 25 3.50 6.66 -0.98
C ILE A 25 4.19 7.92 -0.47
N ALA A 26 4.68 7.88 0.78
CA ALA A 26 5.43 8.99 1.35
C ALA A 26 6.73 9.26 0.57
N GLY A 27 7.49 8.20 0.27
CA GLY A 27 8.73 8.28 -0.51
C GLY A 27 8.51 8.90 -1.89
N TYR A 28 7.67 8.28 -2.72
CA TYR A 28 7.37 8.76 -4.09
C TYR A 28 6.80 10.19 -4.09
N GLY A 29 5.90 10.52 -3.15
CA GLY A 29 5.36 11.87 -3.03
C GLY A 29 6.43 12.93 -2.77
N CYS A 30 7.39 12.64 -1.88
CA CYS A 30 8.52 13.53 -1.61
C CYS A 30 9.44 13.67 -2.83
N VAL A 31 9.93 12.56 -3.39
CA VAL A 31 10.91 12.64 -4.49
C VAL A 31 10.31 13.20 -5.77
N ARG A 32 9.03 12.92 -6.06
CA ARG A 32 8.31 13.54 -7.18
C ARG A 32 8.23 15.05 -7.03
N SER A 33 7.95 15.53 -5.81
CA SER A 33 7.90 16.96 -5.54
C SER A 33 9.26 17.64 -5.69
N PHE A 34 10.36 16.95 -5.37
CA PHE A 34 11.70 17.44 -5.64
C PHE A 34 12.07 17.42 -7.13
N ALA A 35 11.71 16.36 -7.87
CA ALA A 35 11.91 16.28 -9.31
C ALA A 35 11.26 17.48 -10.02
N ASN A 36 9.99 17.77 -9.69
CA ASN A 36 9.27 18.92 -10.25
C ASN A 36 9.93 20.27 -9.90
N ARG A 37 10.56 20.39 -8.73
CA ARG A 37 11.25 21.63 -8.32
C ARG A 37 12.61 21.83 -9.00
N LEU A 38 13.16 20.75 -9.56
CA LEU A 38 14.42 20.73 -10.29
C LEU A 38 14.19 20.70 -11.81
N ASP A 39 12.95 20.92 -12.27
CA ASP A 39 12.53 20.86 -13.67
C ASP A 39 12.87 19.51 -14.35
N LEU A 40 12.84 18.42 -13.57
CA LEU A 40 13.05 17.04 -14.04
C LEU A 40 11.71 16.37 -14.39
N ASP A 41 10.99 16.92 -15.36
CA ASP A 41 9.59 16.55 -15.66
C ASP A 41 9.41 15.07 -16.02
N ALA A 42 10.35 14.47 -16.76
CA ALA A 42 10.28 13.05 -17.13
C ALA A 42 10.36 12.14 -15.90
N ASP A 43 11.30 12.42 -14.99
CA ASP A 43 11.43 11.69 -13.73
C ASP A 43 10.21 11.93 -12.84
N GLY A 44 9.72 13.16 -12.77
CA GLY A 44 8.48 13.52 -12.07
C GLY A 44 7.28 12.71 -12.57
N GLY A 45 7.16 12.50 -13.88
CA GLY A 45 6.14 11.64 -14.49
C GLY A 45 6.23 10.19 -14.03
N VAL A 46 7.41 9.58 -14.12
CA VAL A 46 7.63 8.19 -13.68
C VAL A 46 7.32 8.02 -12.19
N LEU A 47 7.72 8.99 -11.36
CA LEU A 47 7.45 8.96 -9.92
C LEU A 47 5.97 9.15 -9.61
N GLN A 48 5.24 9.91 -10.42
CA GLN A 48 3.79 10.08 -10.31
C GLN A 48 3.05 8.76 -10.66
N GLU A 49 3.46 8.07 -11.73
CA GLU A 49 2.92 6.75 -12.07
C GLU A 49 3.15 5.72 -10.94
N CYS A 50 4.37 5.70 -10.39
CA CYS A 50 4.69 4.84 -9.23
C CYS A 50 3.80 5.17 -8.02
N LEU A 51 3.61 6.46 -7.73
CA LEU A 51 2.75 6.92 -6.63
C LEU A 51 1.29 6.47 -6.82
N GLU A 52 0.75 6.61 -8.03
CA GLU A 52 -0.63 6.22 -8.36
C GLU A 52 -0.83 4.72 -8.27
N SER A 53 0.05 3.93 -8.88
CA SER A 53 0.01 2.47 -8.79
C SER A 53 0.08 2.00 -7.34
N THR A 54 0.92 2.64 -6.52
CA THR A 54 1.05 2.32 -5.09
C THR A 54 -0.22 2.65 -4.33
N ARG A 55 -0.84 3.82 -4.57
CA ARG A 55 -2.12 4.21 -3.96
C ARG A 55 -3.27 3.29 -4.34
N ASP A 56 -3.32 2.84 -5.58
CA ASP A 56 -4.37 1.94 -6.03
C ASP A 56 -4.20 0.53 -5.47
N GLY A 57 -2.96 0.08 -5.29
CA GLY A 57 -2.64 -1.12 -4.52
C GLY A 57 -3.11 -1.04 -3.07
N ASP A 58 -2.87 0.08 -2.38
CA ASP A 58 -3.36 0.30 -1.01
C ASP A 58 -4.88 0.18 -0.91
N LYS A 59 -5.61 0.89 -1.79
CA LYS A 59 -7.07 0.84 -1.85
C LYS A 59 -7.60 -0.55 -2.15
N HIS A 60 -6.90 -1.30 -3.01
CA HIS A 60 -7.28 -2.68 -3.31
C HIS A 60 -7.19 -3.56 -2.07
N MET A 61 -6.10 -3.45 -1.30
CA MET A 61 -5.92 -4.20 -0.06
C MET A 61 -6.92 -3.76 1.03
N THR A 62 -7.26 -2.47 1.11
CA THR A 62 -8.35 -2.00 1.99
C THR A 62 -9.67 -2.69 1.67
N ARG A 63 -10.04 -2.81 0.38
CA ARG A 63 -11.28 -3.53 0.00
C ARG A 63 -11.25 -5.01 0.39
N ILE A 64 -10.10 -5.67 0.31
CA ILE A 64 -9.95 -7.06 0.77
C ILE A 64 -10.12 -7.15 2.28
N ALA A 65 -9.50 -6.22 3.02
CA ALA A 65 -9.62 -6.15 4.48
C ALA A 65 -11.08 -5.98 4.91
N GLU A 66 -11.79 -5.02 4.31
CA GLU A 66 -13.18 -4.69 4.62
C GLU A 66 -14.18 -5.76 4.14
N GLY A 67 -13.87 -6.45 3.04
CA GLY A 67 -14.80 -7.32 2.33
C GLY A 67 -14.84 -8.79 2.77
N GLY A 68 -13.83 -9.30 3.50
CA GLY A 68 -13.80 -10.74 3.81
C GLY A 68 -12.99 -11.16 5.03
N VAL A 69 -11.84 -10.53 5.29
CA VAL A 69 -10.91 -10.98 6.35
C VAL A 69 -11.34 -10.50 7.74
N ASN A 70 -11.87 -9.27 7.86
CA ASN A 70 -12.10 -8.65 9.16
C ASN A 70 -13.38 -9.13 9.89
N GLN A 71 -14.37 -9.70 9.19
CA GLN A 71 -15.59 -10.21 9.84
C GLN A 71 -15.38 -11.55 10.57
N LYS A 72 -14.40 -12.35 10.16
CA LYS A 72 -14.10 -13.66 10.78
C LYS A 72 -12.91 -13.58 11.74
N ALA A 73 -11.89 -12.78 11.42
CA ALA A 73 -10.75 -12.53 12.31
C ALA A 73 -11.16 -11.84 13.63
N ALA A 74 -12.27 -11.08 13.66
CA ALA A 74 -12.79 -10.48 14.89
C ALA A 74 -13.41 -11.49 15.88
N ASN A 75 -13.68 -12.73 15.44
CA ASN A 75 -14.34 -13.78 16.23
C ASN A 75 -13.42 -14.98 16.56
N GLY A 76 -12.14 -14.91 16.23
CA GLY A 76 -11.11 -15.92 16.52
C GLY A 76 -10.31 -15.61 17.78
#